data_AF-A0A5D2YX73-F1
#
_entry.id   AF-A0A5D2YX73-F1
#
_cell.length_a   1.000
_cell.length_b   1.000
_cell.length_c   1.000
_cell.angle_alpha   90.00
_cell.angle_beta   90.00
_cell.angle_gamma   90.00
#
_symmetry.space_group_name_H-M   'P 1'
#
loop_
_entity.id
_entity.type
_entity.pdbx_description
1 polymer ?
#
loop_
_entity_poly.entity_id
_entity_poly.type
_entity_poly.pdbx_seq_one_letter_code
_entity_poly.pdbx_strand_id
1 'polypeptide(L)'
;MVDFDVQTFIVFLVFMLSLGICHADRNLYSGLQCSQADNSSESSFGVNLDNLLDLLTQKGPLSKGFLKTTVGRSSGKIYGLMQCRGDVSAENCANCTRESVAVALHDCSKSKKVQVWFTWCFLRYSNEHFFGVWDQSSAAIVNETDFDDASVVSKALTFMSEVAITAPKQPLMFHAALLDAGQFGKRYGMAQCTRDISTTDCSHCLDTQLMTFRTTIGNKRGWEVYGSSCSMWYHDYQFYSNFSITANDGARRLSLQGVATGIIMAVLVFIFVP
;
A
#
# COMPACT_ATOMS: atom_id res chain seq x y z
N MET A 1 -40.80 -30.81 -14.00
CA MET A 1 -41.00 -29.43 -13.50
C MET A 1 -40.23 -29.38 -12.21
N VAL A 2 -39.04 -28.76 -12.22
CA VAL A 2 -38.10 -28.84 -11.09
C VAL A 2 -38.64 -27.90 -10.01
N ASP A 3 -39.12 -28.46 -8.90
CA ASP A 3 -39.52 -27.72 -7.71
C ASP A 3 -38.23 -27.19 -7.07
N PHE A 4 -37.88 -25.93 -7.38
CA PHE A 4 -36.75 -25.25 -6.78
C PHE A 4 -37.17 -24.87 -5.36
N ASP A 5 -36.83 -25.71 -4.38
CA ASP A 5 -37.21 -25.53 -2.98
C ASP A 5 -36.75 -24.15 -2.48
N VAL A 6 -37.73 -23.33 -2.07
CA VAL A 6 -37.55 -21.99 -1.50
C VAL A 6 -36.53 -22.02 -0.37
N GLN A 7 -36.45 -23.13 0.37
CA GLN A 7 -35.48 -23.32 1.45
C GLN A 7 -34.03 -23.38 0.95
N THR A 8 -33.79 -24.01 -0.21
CA THR A 8 -32.46 -24.05 -0.85
C THR A 8 -32.05 -22.67 -1.34
N PHE A 9 -32.99 -21.88 -1.87
CA PHE A 9 -32.75 -20.51 -2.29
C PHE A 9 -32.44 -19.58 -1.10
N ILE A 10 -33.15 -19.75 0.03
CA ILE A 10 -32.89 -19.00 1.27
C ILE A 10 -31.51 -19.35 1.83
N VAL A 11 -31.12 -20.63 1.88
CA VAL A 11 -29.79 -21.04 2.34
C VAL A 11 -28.69 -20.46 1.44
N PHE A 12 -28.89 -20.47 0.12
CA PHE A 12 -27.96 -19.85 -0.83
C PHE A 12 -27.87 -18.33 -0.63
N LEU A 13 -28.99 -17.63 -0.44
CA LEU A 13 -29.00 -16.21 -0.14
C LEU A 13 -28.30 -15.90 1.19
N VAL A 14 -28.56 -16.67 2.25
CA VAL A 14 -27.89 -16.51 3.56
C VAL A 14 -26.40 -16.79 3.42
N PHE A 15 -25.99 -17.77 2.62
CA PHE A 15 -24.58 -18.07 2.34
C PHE A 15 -23.91 -16.91 1.59
N MET A 16 -24.56 -16.37 0.56
CA MET A 16 -24.10 -15.20 -0.20
C MET A 16 -24.07 -13.92 0.64
N LEU A 17 -24.99 -13.77 1.60
CA LEU A 17 -25.02 -12.68 2.59
C LEU A 17 -23.95 -12.84 3.70
N SER A 18 -23.56 -14.08 4.00
CA SER A 18 -22.51 -14.41 4.99
C SER A 18 -21.09 -14.34 4.41
N LEU A 19 -20.95 -14.33 3.09
CA LEU A 19 -19.73 -13.94 2.39
C LEU A 19 -19.55 -12.42 2.53
N GLY A 20 -19.13 -11.98 3.72
CA GLY A 20 -18.65 -10.62 3.90
C GLY A 20 -17.60 -10.29 2.83
N ILE A 21 -17.66 -9.09 2.27
CA ILE A 21 -16.70 -8.64 1.26
C ILE A 21 -15.31 -8.69 1.89
N CYS A 22 -14.52 -9.69 1.51
CA CYS A 22 -13.12 -9.75 1.87
C CYS A 22 -12.38 -8.71 1.01
N HIS A 23 -12.08 -7.56 1.59
CA HIS A 23 -11.16 -6.60 0.97
C HIS A 23 -9.76 -7.22 1.00
N ALA A 24 -9.39 -7.88 -0.10
CA ALA A 24 -8.02 -8.33 -0.29
C ALA A 24 -7.14 -7.09 -0.51
N ASP A 25 -6.11 -6.94 0.31
CA ASP A 25 -5.02 -6.02 0.02
C ASP A 25 -4.38 -6.43 -1.32
N ARG A 26 -4.26 -5.47 -2.25
CA ARG A 26 -3.83 -5.69 -3.64
C ARG A 26 -2.81 -4.64 -4.03
N ASN A 27 -1.92 -5.01 -4.95
CA ASN A 27 -1.04 -4.06 -5.62
C ASN A 27 -1.85 -3.23 -6.62
N LEU A 28 -2.16 -1.98 -6.28
CA LEU A 28 -2.87 -1.06 -7.15
C LEU A 28 -1.93 0.08 -7.53
N TYR A 29 -1.95 0.46 -8.80
CA TYR A 29 -1.26 1.64 -9.29
C TYR A 29 -1.97 2.91 -8.77
N SER A 30 -1.24 3.74 -8.04
CA SER A 30 -1.80 4.94 -7.38
C SER A 30 -1.43 6.24 -8.07
N GLY A 31 -0.33 6.26 -8.83
CA GLY A 31 0.06 7.42 -9.64
C GLY A 31 1.53 7.42 -10.05
N LEU A 32 1.89 8.41 -10.86
CA LEU A 32 3.27 8.65 -11.31
C LEU A 32 3.55 10.13 -11.49
N GLN A 33 4.83 10.51 -11.44
CA GLN A 33 5.32 11.82 -11.81
C GLN A 33 6.63 11.66 -12.59
N CYS A 34 6.73 12.32 -13.75
CA CYS A 34 7.93 12.36 -14.57
C CYS A 34 8.40 13.81 -14.78
N SER A 35 9.70 14.03 -14.90
CA SER A 35 10.24 15.24 -15.50
C SER A 35 9.90 15.31 -17.00
N GLN A 36 10.12 16.46 -17.63
CA GLN A 36 10.12 16.53 -19.10
C GLN A 36 11.11 15.51 -19.69
N ALA A 37 10.73 14.93 -20.83
CA ALA A 37 11.57 13.98 -21.55
C ALA A 37 12.85 14.67 -22.01
N ASP A 38 14.00 14.04 -21.75
CA ASP A 38 15.28 14.53 -22.21
C ASP A 38 15.68 13.79 -23.50
N ASN A 39 15.77 14.53 -24.60
CA ASN A 39 16.21 14.01 -25.90
C ASN A 39 17.73 14.17 -26.12
N SER A 40 18.48 14.66 -25.12
CA SER A 40 19.93 14.69 -25.20
C SER A 40 20.49 13.27 -25.26
N SER A 41 21.43 13.04 -26.17
CA SER A 41 22.09 11.76 -26.40
C SER A 41 23.19 11.49 -25.35
N GLU A 42 22.88 11.63 -24.06
CA GLU A 42 23.78 11.13 -23.02
C GLU A 42 23.80 9.60 -23.06
N SER A 43 24.73 9.06 -23.85
CA SER A 43 24.84 7.63 -24.18
C SER A 43 24.93 6.72 -22.96
N SER A 44 25.37 7.23 -21.81
CA SER A 44 25.51 6.47 -20.57
C SER A 44 24.27 6.46 -19.68
N PHE A 45 23.31 7.38 -19.86
CA PHE A 45 22.17 7.49 -18.93
C PHE A 45 21.26 6.26 -19.00
N GLY A 46 20.87 5.82 -20.20
CA GLY A 46 20.02 4.65 -20.38
C GLY A 46 20.63 3.38 -19.76
N VAL A 47 21.90 3.09 -20.07
CA VAL A 47 22.62 1.94 -19.52
C VAL A 47 22.74 2.02 -17.98
N ASN A 48 23.02 3.21 -17.44
CA ASN A 48 23.08 3.38 -15.98
C ASN A 48 21.71 3.26 -15.33
N LEU A 49 20.63 3.66 -16.01
CA LEU A 49 19.26 3.52 -15.54
C LEU A 49 18.85 2.05 -15.51
N ASP A 50 19.12 1.29 -16.57
CA ASP A 50 18.82 -0.14 -16.62
C ASP A 50 19.52 -0.88 -15.47
N ASN A 51 20.82 -0.63 -15.29
CA ASN A 51 21.60 -1.20 -14.18
C ASN A 51 21.05 -0.78 -12.80
N LEU A 52 20.57 0.46 -12.65
CA LEU A 52 19.98 0.96 -11.41
C LEU A 52 18.67 0.20 -11.10
N LEU A 53 17.77 0.11 -12.07
CA LEU A 53 16.46 -0.53 -11.91
C LEU A 53 16.60 -2.04 -11.68
N ASP A 54 17.57 -2.69 -12.31
CA ASP A 54 17.92 -4.09 -12.04
C ASP A 54 18.38 -4.31 -10.59
N LEU A 55 19.26 -3.43 -10.09
CA LEU A 55 19.73 -3.49 -8.71
C LEU A 55 18.58 -3.30 -7.71
N LEU A 56 17.70 -2.32 -7.96
CA LEU A 56 16.52 -2.07 -7.11
C LEU A 56 15.57 -3.27 -7.11
N THR A 57 15.32 -3.87 -8.28
CA THR A 57 14.44 -5.03 -8.43
C THR A 57 14.98 -6.27 -7.74
N GLN A 58 16.29 -6.56 -7.89
CA GLN A 58 16.89 -7.78 -7.36
C GLN A 58 17.19 -7.70 -5.86
N LYS A 59 17.67 -6.55 -5.37
CA LYS A 59 18.21 -6.42 -4.00
C LYS A 59 17.25 -5.70 -3.05
N GLY A 60 16.37 -4.86 -3.57
CA GLY A 60 15.41 -4.09 -2.78
C GLY A 60 14.50 -4.96 -1.91
N PRO A 61 13.76 -5.93 -2.48
CA PRO A 61 12.89 -6.82 -1.73
C PRO A 61 13.62 -7.64 -0.66
N LEU A 62 14.84 -8.10 -0.98
CA LEU A 62 15.69 -8.87 -0.06
C LEU A 62 16.25 -8.01 1.09
N SER A 63 16.32 -6.69 0.91
CA SER A 63 16.84 -5.74 1.90
C SER A 63 15.74 -5.22 2.83
N LYS A 64 14.87 -6.14 3.28
CA LYS A 64 13.64 -5.82 4.04
C LYS A 64 12.75 -4.83 3.30
N GLY A 65 12.64 -4.92 1.98
CA GLY A 65 11.80 -4.04 1.16
C GLY A 65 12.27 -2.58 1.08
N PHE A 66 13.57 -2.31 1.11
CA PHE A 66 14.12 -0.99 0.80
C PHE A 66 15.54 -1.09 0.29
N LEU A 67 15.83 -0.33 -0.75
CA LEU A 67 17.19 -0.09 -1.19
C LEU A 67 17.27 1.31 -1.75
N LYS A 68 18.31 2.04 -1.36
CA LYS A 68 18.79 3.20 -2.09
C LYS A 68 20.17 2.89 -2.67
N THR A 69 20.41 3.27 -3.92
CA THR A 69 21.70 3.04 -4.57
C THR A 69 21.97 4.09 -5.65
N THR A 70 23.21 4.13 -6.11
CA THR A 70 23.67 5.07 -7.13
C THR A 70 24.43 4.31 -8.19
N VAL A 71 24.16 4.62 -9.45
CA VAL A 71 24.86 4.07 -10.61
C VAL A 71 25.41 5.20 -11.46
N GLY A 72 26.55 4.97 -12.11
CA GLY A 72 27.20 5.95 -12.99
C GLY A 72 28.14 6.93 -12.28
N ARG A 73 28.76 7.80 -13.07
CA ARG A 73 29.76 8.79 -12.64
C ARG A 73 29.50 10.14 -13.32
N SER A 74 29.92 11.22 -12.67
CA SER A 74 29.82 12.60 -13.19
C SER A 74 28.41 12.90 -13.73
N SER A 75 28.27 13.29 -15.00
CA SER A 75 26.97 13.63 -15.61
C SER A 75 26.03 12.43 -15.81
N GLY A 76 26.56 11.20 -15.87
CA GLY A 76 25.77 9.98 -16.00
C GLY A 76 25.31 9.37 -14.67
N LYS A 77 25.46 10.08 -13.55
CA LYS A 77 25.11 9.57 -12.22
C LYS A 77 23.59 9.59 -12.01
N ILE A 78 23.04 8.49 -11.51
CA ILE A 78 21.62 8.33 -11.20
C ILE A 78 21.46 7.81 -9.79
N TYR A 79 20.62 8.46 -9.02
CA TYR A 79 20.22 8.09 -7.67
C TYR A 79 18.86 7.39 -7.77
N GLY A 80 18.71 6.25 -7.12
CA GLY A 80 17.45 5.53 -7.08
C GLY A 80 17.17 4.96 -5.71
N LEU A 81 15.88 4.92 -5.35
CA LEU A 81 15.40 4.09 -4.27
C LEU A 81 14.12 3.36 -4.64
N MET A 82 13.93 2.21 -4.01
CA MET A 82 12.65 1.52 -3.93
C MET A 82 12.32 1.30 -2.47
N GLN A 83 11.02 1.32 -2.15
CA GLN A 83 10.54 0.97 -0.82
C GLN A 83 9.19 0.29 -0.90
N CYS A 84 9.07 -0.85 -0.25
CA CYS A 84 7.78 -1.52 -0.06
C CYS A 84 7.11 -1.07 1.24
N ARG A 85 5.79 -1.21 1.29
CA ARG A 85 5.02 -0.99 2.51
C ARG A 85 5.49 -1.97 3.59
N GLY A 86 5.56 -1.53 4.85
CA GLY A 86 6.26 -2.26 5.91
C GLY A 86 5.69 -3.66 6.24
N ASP A 87 4.45 -3.93 5.84
CA ASP A 87 3.74 -5.19 6.01
C ASP A 87 3.65 -6.01 4.70
N VAL A 88 4.39 -5.65 3.64
CA VAL A 88 4.39 -6.41 2.38
C VAL A 88 5.47 -7.49 2.42
N SER A 89 5.11 -8.72 2.04
CA SER A 89 6.05 -9.84 1.97
C SER A 89 7.16 -9.58 0.94
N ALA A 90 8.32 -10.25 1.07
CA ALA A 90 9.41 -10.08 0.11
C ALA A 90 8.99 -10.44 -1.34
N GLU A 91 8.12 -11.42 -1.51
CA GLU A 91 7.57 -11.83 -2.82
C GLU A 91 6.67 -10.74 -3.41
N ASN A 92 5.70 -10.26 -2.65
CA ASN A 92 4.79 -9.19 -3.09
C ASN A 92 5.55 -7.88 -3.34
N CYS A 93 6.56 -7.60 -2.53
CA CYS A 93 7.47 -6.48 -2.70
C CYS A 93 8.24 -6.60 -4.03
N ALA A 94 8.78 -7.78 -4.35
CA ALA A 94 9.44 -8.03 -5.63
C ALA A 94 8.49 -7.89 -6.82
N ASN A 95 7.23 -8.33 -6.69
CA ASN A 95 6.23 -8.13 -7.72
C ASN A 95 5.92 -6.63 -7.93
N CYS A 96 5.63 -5.91 -6.86
CA CYS A 96 5.35 -4.48 -6.94
C CYS A 96 6.51 -3.69 -7.55
N THR A 97 7.75 -4.04 -7.16
CA THR A 97 8.95 -3.38 -7.70
C THR A 97 9.03 -3.56 -9.22
N ARG A 98 8.83 -4.78 -9.72
CA ARG A 98 8.83 -5.06 -11.17
C ARG A 98 7.74 -4.29 -11.90
N GLU A 99 6.53 -4.22 -11.35
CA GLU A 99 5.42 -3.46 -11.94
C GLU A 99 5.73 -1.94 -11.96
N SER A 100 6.27 -1.39 -10.87
CA SER A 100 6.65 0.02 -10.80
C SER A 100 7.77 0.38 -11.80
N VAL A 101 8.73 -0.52 -12.01
CA VAL A 101 9.80 -0.37 -13.01
C VAL A 101 9.22 -0.40 -14.43
N ALA A 102 8.31 -1.33 -14.70
CA ALA A 102 7.65 -1.42 -16.00
C ALA A 102 6.86 -0.13 -16.33
N VAL A 103 6.10 0.40 -15.36
CA VAL A 103 5.39 1.68 -15.48
C VAL A 103 6.38 2.83 -15.71
N ALA A 104 7.46 2.90 -14.95
CA ALA A 104 8.46 3.96 -15.11
C ALA A 104 9.09 3.98 -16.51
N LEU A 105 9.44 2.81 -17.06
CA LEU A 105 10.06 2.71 -18.38
C LEU A 105 9.06 3.01 -19.52
N HIS A 106 7.80 2.61 -19.37
CA HIS A 106 6.77 2.80 -20.39
C HIS A 106 6.20 4.22 -20.37
N ASP A 107 5.72 4.69 -19.21
CA ASP A 107 4.96 5.94 -19.10
C ASP A 107 5.83 7.18 -18.90
N CYS A 108 7.06 7.02 -18.37
CA CYS A 108 8.02 8.11 -18.19
C CYS A 108 9.22 8.00 -19.14
N SER A 109 9.02 7.53 -20.37
CA SER A 109 10.09 7.34 -21.36
C SER A 109 11.00 8.57 -21.48
N LYS A 110 12.32 8.35 -21.38
CA LYS A 110 13.39 9.37 -21.42
C LYS A 110 13.35 10.43 -20.30
N SER A 111 12.56 10.23 -19.26
CA SER A 111 12.53 11.16 -18.11
C SER A 111 13.70 10.88 -17.17
N LYS A 112 14.39 11.94 -16.73
CA LYS A 112 15.53 11.84 -15.80
C LYS A 112 15.14 11.85 -14.34
N LYS A 113 13.93 12.31 -14.01
CA LYS A 113 13.35 12.25 -12.65
C LYS A 113 12.00 11.56 -12.73
N VAL A 114 11.83 10.48 -11.97
CA VAL A 114 10.60 9.68 -11.97
C VAL A 114 10.26 9.24 -10.57
N GLN A 115 8.96 9.28 -10.27
CA GLN A 115 8.35 8.74 -9.07
C GLN A 115 7.14 7.91 -9.49
N VAL A 116 7.00 6.70 -8.95
CA VAL A 116 5.87 5.80 -9.21
C VAL A 116 5.37 5.26 -7.88
N TRP A 117 4.08 5.44 -7.63
CA TRP A 117 3.41 4.97 -6.42
C TRP A 117 2.47 3.82 -6.77
N PHE A 118 2.66 2.72 -6.07
CA PHE A 118 1.70 1.64 -5.94
C PHE A 118 1.32 1.53 -4.46
N THR A 119 0.21 0.86 -4.17
CA THR A 119 -0.18 0.57 -2.79
C THR A 119 0.89 -0.22 -2.04
N TRP A 120 1.59 -1.15 -2.70
CA TRP A 120 2.60 -1.96 -2.01
C TRP A 120 4.00 -1.40 -2.06
N CYS A 121 4.31 -0.45 -2.94
CA CYS A 121 5.66 0.08 -3.06
C CYS A 121 5.74 1.43 -3.75
N PHE A 122 6.87 2.08 -3.53
CA PHE A 122 7.25 3.36 -4.10
C PHE A 122 8.60 3.21 -4.80
N LEU A 123 8.70 3.69 -6.04
CA LEU A 123 9.93 3.75 -6.82
C LEU A 123 10.25 5.21 -7.13
N ARG A 124 11.50 5.61 -6.89
CA ARG A 124 11.99 6.95 -7.25
C ARG A 124 13.39 6.88 -7.83
N TYR A 125 13.61 7.56 -8.95
CA TYR A 125 14.97 7.82 -9.44
C TYR A 125 15.13 9.25 -9.95
N SER A 126 16.36 9.73 -9.92
CA SER A 126 16.71 11.08 -10.37
C SER A 126 18.19 11.17 -10.77
N ASN A 127 18.49 12.04 -11.74
CA ASN A 127 19.86 12.50 -11.99
C ASN A 127 20.35 13.54 -10.96
N GLU A 128 19.48 14.01 -10.06
CA GLU A 128 19.82 14.88 -8.94
C GLU A 128 19.80 14.09 -7.62
N HIS A 129 20.67 14.48 -6.69
CA HIS A 129 20.72 13.82 -5.39
C HIS A 129 19.51 14.22 -4.53
N PHE A 130 18.75 13.23 -4.05
CA PHE A 130 17.60 13.45 -3.18
C PHE A 130 17.65 12.68 -1.86
N PHE A 131 18.67 11.84 -1.63
CA PHE A 131 18.71 11.00 -0.43
C PHE A 131 18.81 11.82 0.85
N GLY A 132 17.95 11.51 1.82
CA GLY A 132 17.95 12.20 3.11
C GLY A 132 17.47 13.64 3.03
N VAL A 133 16.86 14.03 1.91
CA VAL A 133 16.23 15.34 1.73
C VAL A 133 14.73 15.14 1.83
N TRP A 134 14.11 15.78 2.81
CA TRP A 134 12.66 15.80 2.92
C TRP A 134 12.04 16.57 1.75
N ASP A 135 11.19 15.90 0.99
CA ASP A 135 10.41 16.45 -0.11
C ASP A 135 8.93 16.53 0.31
N GLN A 136 8.37 17.73 0.28
CA GLN A 136 6.99 18.00 0.69
C GLN A 136 5.94 17.62 -0.37
N SER A 137 6.39 17.26 -1.58
CA SER A 137 5.49 16.90 -2.68
C SER A 137 4.64 15.69 -2.30
N SER A 138 3.33 15.88 -2.35
CA SER A 138 2.34 14.87 -1.97
C SER A 138 1.00 15.13 -2.63
N ALA A 139 0.17 14.10 -2.70
CA ALA A 139 -1.19 14.16 -3.23
C ALA A 139 -2.11 13.26 -2.38
N ALA A 140 -3.37 13.69 -2.23
CA ALA A 140 -4.39 12.91 -1.55
C ALA A 140 -5.36 12.29 -2.56
N ILE A 141 -5.73 11.04 -2.33
CA ILE A 141 -6.83 10.33 -2.96
C ILE A 141 -7.90 10.16 -1.88
N VAL A 142 -9.13 10.59 -2.16
CA VAL A 142 -10.22 10.55 -1.18
C VAL A 142 -11.46 9.90 -1.79
N ASN A 143 -12.24 9.24 -0.95
CA ASN A 143 -13.58 8.81 -1.33
C ASN A 143 -14.57 9.98 -1.14
N GLU A 144 -15.14 10.47 -2.24
CA GLU A 144 -16.04 11.63 -2.23
C GLU A 144 -17.48 11.29 -1.80
N THR A 145 -17.84 10.01 -1.74
CA THR A 145 -19.23 9.58 -1.52
C THR A 145 -19.50 9.01 -0.14
N ASP A 146 -18.47 8.72 0.65
CA ASP A 146 -18.62 8.12 1.98
C ASP A 146 -17.95 8.94 3.09
N PHE A 147 -18.71 9.13 4.18
CA PHE A 147 -18.44 10.13 5.19
C PHE A 147 -18.60 9.56 6.60
N ASP A 148 -17.67 9.92 7.47
CA ASP A 148 -17.76 9.61 8.89
C ASP A 148 -18.70 10.56 9.63
N ASP A 149 -19.34 10.01 10.68
CA ASP A 149 -20.09 10.79 11.65
C ASP A 149 -19.16 11.80 12.33
N ALA A 150 -19.68 12.99 12.64
CA ALA A 150 -18.89 14.07 13.24
C ALA A 150 -18.18 13.64 14.55
N SER A 151 -18.76 12.72 15.32
CA SER A 151 -18.16 12.18 16.54
C SER A 151 -16.98 11.23 16.27
N VAL A 152 -16.89 10.65 15.07
CA VAL A 152 -15.78 9.80 14.62
C VAL A 152 -14.65 10.65 14.06
N VAL A 153 -14.95 11.74 13.34
CA VAL A 153 -13.95 12.61 12.70
C VAL A 153 -12.91 13.14 13.70
N SER A 154 -13.33 13.60 14.87
CA SER A 154 -12.40 14.11 15.89
C SER A 154 -11.48 13.01 16.47
N LYS A 155 -12.03 11.81 16.66
CA LYS A 155 -11.27 10.62 17.09
C LYS A 155 -10.31 10.16 16.00
N ALA A 156 -10.74 10.19 14.74
CA ALA A 156 -9.95 9.79 13.58
C ALA A 156 -8.71 10.67 13.39
N LEU A 157 -8.85 12.00 13.54
CA LEU A 157 -7.70 12.91 13.46
C LEU A 157 -6.68 12.69 14.59
N THR A 158 -7.17 12.48 15.81
CA THR A 158 -6.31 12.16 16.97
C THR A 158 -5.59 10.83 16.74
N PHE A 159 -6.33 9.82 16.31
CA PHE A 159 -5.80 8.50 15.96
C PHE A 159 -4.72 8.56 14.88
N MET A 160 -4.95 9.27 13.77
CA MET A 160 -3.93 9.38 12.71
C MET A 160 -2.72 10.21 13.13
N SER A 161 -2.89 11.16 14.06
CA SER A 161 -1.77 11.88 14.67
C SER A 161 -0.91 10.96 15.54
N GLU A 162 -1.52 10.07 16.32
CA GLU A 162 -0.78 9.05 17.10
C GLU A 162 -0.03 8.06 16.21
N VAL A 163 -0.65 7.65 15.11
CA VAL A 163 -0.02 6.81 14.09
C VAL A 163 1.20 7.52 13.49
N ALA A 164 1.06 8.81 13.15
CA ALA A 164 2.14 9.65 12.62
C ALA A 164 3.30 9.84 13.62
N ILE A 165 3.01 10.00 14.91
CA ILE A 165 4.04 10.12 15.97
C ILE A 165 4.81 8.82 16.20
N THR A 166 4.17 7.68 15.92
CA THR A 166 4.71 6.35 16.22
C THR A 166 5.55 5.80 15.06
N ALA A 167 5.12 5.99 13.81
CA ALA A 167 5.80 5.46 12.63
C ALA A 167 7.32 5.77 12.56
N PRO A 168 7.80 7.02 12.79
CA PRO A 168 9.23 7.35 12.72
C PRO A 168 10.11 6.53 13.67
N LYS A 169 9.54 6.06 14.79
CA LYS A 169 10.26 5.36 15.86
C LYS A 169 10.34 3.84 15.62
N GLN A 170 9.64 3.33 14.60
CA GLN A 170 9.61 1.91 14.29
C GLN A 170 10.78 1.50 13.37
N PRO A 171 11.27 0.24 13.43
CA PRO A 171 12.42 -0.21 12.63
C PRO A 171 12.29 -0.04 11.11
N LEU A 172 11.05 -0.07 10.57
CA LEU A 172 10.78 0.11 9.15
C LEU A 172 10.28 1.52 8.80
N MET A 173 10.25 2.43 9.79
CA MET A 173 9.55 3.72 9.71
C MET A 173 8.09 3.58 9.25
N PHE A 174 7.45 2.47 9.61
CA PHE A 174 6.08 2.09 9.27
C PHE A 174 5.34 1.75 10.56
N HIS A 175 4.12 2.23 10.68
CA HIS A 175 3.21 1.86 11.75
C HIS A 175 1.79 1.79 11.22
N ALA A 176 1.04 0.77 11.66
CA ALA A 176 -0.37 0.60 11.37
C ALA A 176 -1.11 0.30 12.68
N ALA A 177 -2.33 0.82 12.78
CA ALA A 177 -3.15 0.71 13.98
C ALA A 177 -4.64 0.65 13.65
N LEU A 178 -5.42 0.34 14.69
CA LEU A 178 -6.87 0.22 14.66
C LEU A 178 -7.50 1.23 15.62
N LEU A 179 -8.51 1.94 15.15
CA LEU A 179 -9.44 2.71 15.97
C LEU A 179 -10.77 1.97 16.04
N ASP A 180 -11.24 1.67 17.25
CA ASP A 180 -12.60 1.19 17.48
C ASP A 180 -13.53 2.39 17.68
N ALA A 181 -14.39 2.67 16.70
CA ALA A 181 -15.37 3.75 16.77
C ALA A 181 -16.73 3.29 17.34
N GLY A 182 -16.78 2.12 18.00
CA GLY A 182 -17.96 1.57 18.64
C GLY A 182 -19.03 1.20 17.60
N GLN A 183 -20.22 1.78 17.76
CA GLN A 183 -21.35 1.51 16.84
C GLN A 183 -21.07 1.89 15.38
N PHE A 184 -20.09 2.78 15.13
CA PHE A 184 -19.70 3.21 13.79
C PHE A 184 -18.66 2.29 13.12
N GLY A 185 -18.32 1.19 13.79
CA GLY A 185 -17.37 0.19 13.30
C GLY A 185 -15.92 0.60 13.52
N LYS A 186 -15.03 -0.13 12.85
CA LYS A 186 -13.58 0.03 12.99
C LYS A 186 -13.01 0.96 11.93
N ARG A 187 -11.88 1.60 12.23
CA ARG A 187 -11.09 2.39 11.28
C ARG A 187 -9.64 1.94 11.36
N TYR A 188 -9.02 1.81 10.20
CA TYR A 188 -7.68 1.28 10.03
C TYR A 188 -6.81 2.39 9.49
N GLY A 189 -5.68 2.62 10.14
CA GLY A 189 -4.75 3.69 9.77
C GLY A 189 -3.33 3.16 9.63
N MET A 190 -2.57 3.72 8.69
CA MET A 190 -1.12 3.51 8.63
C MET A 190 -0.38 4.80 8.26
N ALA A 191 0.87 4.88 8.68
CA ALA A 191 1.83 5.87 8.23
C ALA A 191 3.18 5.21 7.92
N GLN A 192 3.85 5.72 6.89
CA GLN A 192 5.18 5.26 6.52
C GLN A 192 6.05 6.42 6.02
N CYS A 193 7.33 6.43 6.40
CA CYS A 193 8.33 7.30 5.79
C CYS A 193 9.30 6.53 4.90
N THR A 194 9.90 7.25 3.96
CA THR A 194 11.02 6.70 3.22
C THR A 194 12.21 6.53 4.15
N ARG A 195 12.90 5.39 4.09
CA ARG A 195 13.97 5.07 5.05
C ARG A 195 15.28 5.80 4.80
N ASP A 196 15.32 6.72 3.84
CA ASP A 196 16.47 7.55 3.56
C ASP A 196 16.51 8.87 4.35
N ILE A 197 15.37 9.32 4.93
CA ILE A 197 15.27 10.55 5.73
C ILE A 197 15.43 10.30 7.24
N SER A 198 15.66 11.37 8.01
CA SER A 198 15.79 11.28 9.47
C SER A 198 14.45 11.03 10.17
N THR A 199 14.48 10.59 11.43
CA THR A 199 13.28 10.44 12.27
C THR A 199 12.56 11.77 12.49
N THR A 200 13.32 12.86 12.59
CA THR A 200 12.80 14.22 12.73
C THR A 200 12.08 14.66 11.46
N ASP A 201 12.74 14.51 10.30
CA ASP A 201 12.14 14.84 9.01
C ASP A 201 10.91 13.98 8.71
N CYS A 202 10.94 12.71 9.10
CA CYS A 202 9.80 11.81 8.99
C CYS A 202 8.61 12.32 9.82
N SER A 203 8.86 12.76 11.06
CA SER A 203 7.82 13.34 11.92
C SER A 203 7.23 14.61 11.29
N HIS A 204 8.09 15.53 10.82
CA HIS A 204 7.64 16.74 10.13
C HIS A 204 6.86 16.45 8.84
N CYS A 205 7.27 15.44 8.07
CA CYS A 205 6.59 15.04 6.84
C CYS A 205 5.15 14.60 7.12
N LEU A 206 4.95 13.69 8.08
CA LEU A 206 3.64 13.16 8.43
C LEU A 206 2.72 14.24 9.04
N ASP A 207 3.26 15.08 9.94
CA ASP A 207 2.52 16.21 10.50
C ASP A 207 2.09 17.21 9.42
N THR A 208 3.00 17.51 8.48
CA THR A 208 2.72 18.43 7.37
C THR A 208 1.64 17.88 6.45
N GLN A 209 1.59 16.56 6.20
CA GLN A 209 0.51 15.97 5.40
C GLN A 209 -0.85 16.14 6.07
N LEU A 210 -0.97 15.86 7.38
CA LEU A 210 -2.22 16.06 8.12
C LEU A 210 -2.70 17.52 8.11
N MET A 211 -1.76 18.48 8.18
CA MET A 211 -2.09 19.90 8.08
C MET A 211 -2.51 20.31 6.66
N THR A 212 -1.71 19.95 5.65
CA THR A 212 -1.92 20.33 4.25
C THR A 212 -3.24 19.77 3.71
N PHE A 213 -3.56 18.52 4.02
CA PHE A 213 -4.75 17.85 3.51
C PHE A 213 -5.95 17.90 4.45
N ARG A 214 -5.89 18.68 5.55
CA ARG A 214 -6.95 18.72 6.56
C ARG A 214 -8.34 18.97 5.97
N THR A 215 -8.46 19.90 5.02
CA THR A 215 -9.74 20.24 4.39
C THR A 215 -10.16 19.21 3.33
N THR A 216 -9.21 18.68 2.56
CA THR A 216 -9.44 17.62 1.57
C THR A 216 -9.92 16.33 2.21
N ILE A 217 -9.29 15.93 3.32
CA ILE A 217 -9.68 14.77 4.12
C ILE A 217 -11.03 15.03 4.81
N GLY A 218 -11.20 16.23 5.40
CA GLY A 218 -12.46 16.64 6.01
C GLY A 218 -13.08 15.56 6.91
N ASN A 219 -14.24 15.05 6.50
CA ASN A 219 -14.96 13.97 7.15
C ASN A 219 -15.06 12.70 6.29
N LYS A 220 -14.17 12.49 5.31
CA LYS A 220 -14.22 11.30 4.46
C LYS A 220 -13.93 10.03 5.28
N ARG A 221 -14.68 8.97 5.01
CA ARG A 221 -14.49 7.66 5.67
C ARG A 221 -13.28 6.87 5.12
N GLY A 222 -12.78 7.25 3.94
CA GLY A 222 -11.59 6.65 3.33
C GLY A 222 -10.75 7.67 2.58
N TRP A 223 -9.44 7.68 2.84
CA TRP A 223 -8.47 8.56 2.19
C TRP A 223 -7.05 8.03 2.28
N GLU A 224 -6.23 8.41 1.31
CA GLU A 224 -4.83 8.02 1.18
C GLU A 224 -4.01 9.23 0.75
N VAL A 225 -2.96 9.55 1.48
CA VAL A 225 -1.96 10.55 1.09
C VAL A 225 -0.70 9.83 0.64
N TYR A 226 -0.28 10.11 -0.58
CA TYR A 226 0.96 9.62 -1.18
C TYR A 226 1.94 10.76 -1.28
N GLY A 227 3.13 10.60 -0.67
CA GLY A 227 4.19 11.60 -0.75
C GLY A 227 5.50 11.03 -1.27
N SER A 228 6.40 11.95 -1.63
CA SER A 228 7.76 11.64 -2.06
C SER A 228 8.67 11.14 -0.92
N SER A 229 8.30 11.45 0.34
CA SER A 229 9.08 11.12 1.55
C SER A 229 8.25 10.44 2.65
N CYS A 230 6.94 10.55 2.64
CA CYS A 230 6.06 9.85 3.58
C CYS A 230 4.66 9.67 2.99
N SER A 231 3.89 8.71 3.53
CA SER A 231 2.53 8.40 3.11
C SER A 231 1.66 8.05 4.32
N MET A 232 0.36 8.33 4.25
CA MET A 232 -0.60 8.07 5.31
C MET A 232 -1.95 7.64 4.76
N TRP A 233 -2.52 6.55 5.25
CA TRP A 233 -3.81 6.06 4.77
C TRP A 233 -4.77 5.78 5.92
N TYR A 234 -6.05 5.93 5.64
CA TYR A 234 -7.15 5.72 6.56
C TYR A 234 -8.36 5.13 5.81
N HIS A 235 -8.89 4.01 6.29
CA HIS A 235 -10.07 3.37 5.73
C HIS A 235 -10.93 2.70 6.80
N ASP A 236 -12.15 2.32 6.45
CA ASP A 236 -13.08 1.55 7.29
C ASP A 236 -12.97 0.03 7.11
N TYR A 237 -12.05 -0.43 6.26
CA TYR A 237 -11.68 -1.83 6.09
C TYR A 237 -10.18 -2.04 6.36
N GLN A 238 -9.80 -3.26 6.71
CA GLN A 238 -8.40 -3.61 6.93
C GLN A 238 -7.67 -3.77 5.59
N PHE A 239 -6.63 -2.98 5.36
CA PHE A 239 -5.82 -2.99 4.12
C PHE A 239 -4.35 -3.35 4.35
N TYR A 240 -4.00 -3.81 5.56
CA TYR A 240 -2.64 -4.20 5.93
C TYR A 240 -2.62 -5.53 6.67
N SER A 241 -1.50 -6.23 6.56
CA SER A 241 -1.26 -7.50 7.24
C SER A 241 -0.85 -7.28 8.70
N ASN A 242 -1.54 -7.95 9.63
CA ASN A 242 -1.16 -7.96 11.04
C ASN A 242 0.02 -8.93 11.29
N PHE A 243 1.25 -8.51 11.05
CA PHE A 243 2.43 -9.30 11.45
C PHE A 243 2.61 -9.38 12.99
N SER A 244 1.86 -8.58 13.76
CA SER A 244 1.91 -8.54 15.22
C SER A 244 0.89 -9.44 15.93
N ILE A 245 0.26 -10.40 15.25
CA ILE A 245 -0.50 -11.48 15.90
C ILE A 245 0.21 -12.80 15.63
N THR A 246 1.33 -13.03 16.32
CA THR A 246 1.80 -14.38 16.58
C THR A 246 2.10 -14.54 18.07
N ALA A 247 1.59 -15.64 18.62
CA ALA A 247 1.66 -16.09 20.00
C ALA A 247 0.65 -15.47 21.00
N ASN A 248 -0.67 -15.66 20.79
CA ASN A 248 -1.44 -16.36 21.83
C ASN A 248 -2.85 -16.87 21.49
N ASP A 249 -3.46 -16.51 20.36
CA ASP A 249 -4.75 -17.12 20.03
C ASP A 249 -4.59 -18.27 19.04
N GLY A 250 -5.00 -19.46 19.49
CA GLY A 250 -5.10 -20.68 18.70
C GLY A 250 -6.14 -20.54 17.59
N ALA A 251 -5.79 -19.80 16.54
CA ALA A 251 -6.55 -19.81 15.31
C ALA A 251 -6.27 -21.13 14.58
N ARG A 252 -7.19 -22.08 14.70
CA ARG A 252 -7.28 -23.25 13.83
C ARG A 252 -7.19 -22.77 12.38
N ARG A 253 -6.12 -23.17 11.67
CA ARG A 253 -6.08 -23.14 10.20
C ARG A 253 -7.20 -24.04 9.68
N LEU A 254 -8.36 -23.46 9.38
CA LEU A 254 -9.35 -24.11 8.53
C LEU A 254 -8.86 -23.95 7.09
N SER A 255 -8.25 -25.02 6.58
CA SER A 255 -7.99 -25.19 5.16
C SER A 255 -9.32 -25.11 4.40
N LEU A 256 -9.54 -24.02 3.68
CA LEU A 256 -10.71 -23.81 2.83
C LEU A 256 -10.78 -24.83 1.68
N GLN A 257 -9.66 -25.48 1.34
CA GLN A 257 -9.59 -26.49 0.28
C GLN A 257 -10.26 -27.81 0.66
N GLY A 258 -10.37 -28.14 1.95
CA GLY A 258 -11.03 -29.38 2.42
C GLY A 258 -12.54 -29.26 2.64
N VAL A 259 -13.03 -28.05 2.92
CA VAL A 259 -14.46 -27.82 3.23
C VAL A 259 -15.29 -27.74 1.95
N ALA A 260 -14.78 -27.08 0.90
CA ALA A 260 -15.48 -26.98 -0.38
C ALA A 260 -15.62 -28.35 -1.06
N THR A 261 -14.57 -29.18 -1.04
CA THR A 261 -14.61 -30.54 -1.61
C THR A 261 -15.50 -31.49 -0.80
N GLY A 262 -15.47 -31.40 0.54
CA GLY A 262 -16.33 -32.20 1.41
C GLY A 262 -17.83 -31.88 1.27
N ILE A 263 -18.18 -30.58 1.16
CA ILE A 263 -19.58 -30.14 1.01
C ILE A 263 -20.10 -30.41 -0.40
N ILE A 264 -19.31 -30.21 -1.46
CA ILE A 264 -19.70 -30.55 -2.84
C ILE A 264 -19.99 -32.05 -2.97
N MET A 265 -19.16 -32.91 -2.36
CA MET A 265 -19.40 -34.36 -2.35
C MET A 265 -20.64 -34.73 -1.54
N ALA A 266 -20.88 -34.10 -0.39
CA ALA A 266 -22.09 -34.36 0.41
C ALA A 266 -23.38 -33.93 -0.32
N VAL A 267 -23.40 -32.75 -0.94
CA VAL A 267 -24.55 -32.24 -1.70
C VAL A 267 -24.82 -33.11 -2.93
N LEU A 268 -23.78 -33.57 -3.64
CA LEU A 268 -23.96 -34.51 -4.75
C LEU A 268 -24.52 -35.85 -4.28
N VAL A 269 -24.09 -36.38 -3.12
CA VAL A 269 -24.66 -37.62 -2.56
C VAL A 269 -26.14 -37.45 -2.20
N PHE A 270 -26.55 -36.30 -1.65
CA PHE A 270 -27.97 -36.04 -1.34
C PHE A 270 -28.86 -35.82 -2.57
N ILE A 271 -28.30 -35.40 -3.71
CA ILE A 271 -29.05 -35.22 -4.98
C ILE A 271 -29.27 -36.57 -5.69
N PHE A 272 -28.43 -37.59 -5.45
CA PHE A 272 -28.46 -38.87 -6.16
C PHE A 272 -29.01 -40.06 -5.35
N VAL A 273 -29.43 -39.88 -4.10
CA VAL A 273 -30.19 -40.89 -3.36
C VAL A 273 -31.68 -40.60 -3.51
N PRO A 274 -32.46 -41.46 -4.21
CA PRO A 274 -33.90 -41.28 -4.38
C PRO A 274 -34.69 -41.50 -3.08
#